data_AF-K5VK59-F1
#
_entry.id   AF-K5VK59-F1
#
_cell.length_a   1.000
_cell.length_b   1.000
_cell.length_c   1.000
_cell.angle_alpha   90.00
_cell.angle_beta   90.00
_cell.angle_gamma   90.00
#
_symmetry.space_group_name_H-M   'P 1'
#
loop_
_entity.id
_entity.type
_entity.pdbx_description
1 polymer ?
#
loop_
_entity_poly.entity_id
_entity_poly.type
_entity_poly.pdbx_seq_one_letter_code
_entity_poly.pdbx_strand_id
1 'polypeptide(L)'
;MATEVHPADEETLAIVKDALLSSFSDKDRMPGHIPTWLPDGMGNAGYSTGHYVAVGCFDENGEASLRDGKVPEGRHAEVRRVRDGDGGDFGEILTTHEDGEEAWESAYTACSVRSEGGVPNVFFCERCYAYLEEWQSLPASASEGAQAPSAAELYEIVNSRKARRDEITGLLPDIDYDGIEASLNQWQSHFIACRRGSKHLAHAINTGLRGADLIPAILQDCRAWMFMRPDVWPESPKAMQIPTFAEYPLARGSTMPRIGNLPNELLLLILHDLPLPSLLALSATCRSLRALITAPAFLDQVLKEAMTQGSLRWLLPVEGLLDEHERACAALQTWMPEEHRPTPAPSSLAPSNDVEARAANAAEPPIKPLVMSPHFQRLAFVRACWQSDSMMNRKRLWGQVKQFEGLWEDYRLHGWQVDRFYA
;
A
#
# COMPACT_ATOMS: atom_id res chain seq x y z
N MET A 1 -12.44 -6.94 -27.70
CA MET A 1 -12.92 -7.61 -26.46
C MET A 1 -12.15 -8.91 -26.37
N ALA A 2 -11.33 -9.11 -25.32
CA ALA A 2 -10.71 -10.42 -25.09
C ALA A 2 -11.79 -11.32 -24.46
N THR A 3 -12.13 -12.42 -25.11
CA THR A 3 -13.04 -13.45 -24.60
C THR A 3 -12.44 -14.07 -23.35
N GLU A 4 -13.24 -14.35 -22.32
CA GLU A 4 -12.76 -15.06 -21.14
C GLU A 4 -12.22 -16.44 -21.54
N VAL A 5 -11.09 -16.85 -20.96
CA VAL A 5 -10.56 -18.20 -21.09
C VAL A 5 -11.55 -19.15 -20.40
N HIS A 6 -12.23 -19.96 -21.20
CA HIS A 6 -13.12 -20.98 -20.68
C HIS A 6 -12.28 -22.11 -20.07
N PRO A 7 -12.52 -22.52 -18.80
CA PRO A 7 -11.70 -23.54 -18.14
C PRO A 7 -11.78 -24.93 -18.79
N ALA A 8 -12.79 -25.18 -19.62
CA ALA A 8 -12.95 -26.41 -20.39
C ALA A 8 -12.26 -26.40 -21.78
N ASP A 9 -11.59 -25.31 -22.16
CA ASP A 9 -10.78 -25.28 -23.38
C ASP A 9 -9.45 -26.00 -23.14
N GLU A 10 -9.34 -27.22 -23.65
CA GLU A 10 -8.17 -28.07 -23.50
C GLU A 10 -6.90 -27.45 -24.10
N GLU A 11 -7.03 -26.69 -25.20
CA GLU A 11 -5.90 -26.02 -25.84
C GLU A 11 -5.35 -24.92 -24.94
N THR A 12 -6.23 -24.05 -24.43
CA THR A 12 -5.80 -23.00 -23.50
C THR A 12 -5.23 -23.59 -22.21
N LEU A 13 -5.85 -24.65 -21.67
CA LEU A 13 -5.32 -25.34 -20.49
C LEU A 13 -3.92 -25.91 -20.74
N ALA A 14 -3.68 -26.50 -21.92
CA ALA A 14 -2.36 -27.00 -22.30
C ALA A 14 -1.33 -25.87 -22.39
N ILE A 15 -1.68 -24.73 -22.99
CA ILE A 15 -0.81 -23.55 -23.09
C ILE A 15 -0.44 -23.02 -21.70
N VAL A 16 -1.41 -22.90 -20.79
CA VAL A 16 -1.17 -22.42 -19.41
C VAL A 16 -0.32 -23.43 -18.63
N LYS A 17 -0.60 -24.73 -18.76
CA LYS A 17 0.22 -25.77 -18.11
C LYS A 17 1.66 -25.75 -18.61
N ASP A 18 1.87 -25.60 -19.91
CA ASP A 18 3.20 -25.47 -20.50
C ASP A 18 3.92 -24.23 -19.99
N ALA A 19 3.25 -23.07 -19.95
CA ALA A 19 3.79 -21.84 -19.37
C ALA A 19 4.25 -22.03 -17.93
N LEU A 20 3.42 -22.65 -17.09
CA LEU A 20 3.78 -22.96 -15.71
C LEU A 20 4.98 -23.92 -15.68
N LEU A 21 4.85 -25.11 -16.28
CA LEU A 21 5.88 -26.16 -16.21
C LEU A 21 7.24 -25.74 -16.79
N SER A 22 7.25 -24.92 -17.85
CA SER A 22 8.50 -24.40 -18.44
C SER A 22 9.15 -23.31 -17.60
N SER A 23 8.40 -22.65 -16.72
CA SER A 23 8.88 -21.57 -15.85
C SER A 23 9.39 -22.06 -14.50
N PHE A 24 8.97 -23.24 -14.04
CA PHE A 24 9.42 -23.83 -12.76
C PHE A 24 10.50 -24.89 -12.99
N SER A 25 11.71 -24.63 -12.50
CA SER A 25 12.74 -25.65 -12.30
C SER A 25 12.44 -26.51 -11.06
N ASP A 26 13.07 -27.68 -10.96
CA ASP A 26 12.97 -28.50 -9.74
C ASP A 26 13.54 -27.79 -8.51
N LYS A 27 14.47 -26.84 -8.70
CA LYS A 27 15.01 -26.01 -7.62
C LYS A 27 13.97 -25.01 -7.10
N ASP A 28 13.08 -24.52 -7.97
CA ASP A 28 11.96 -23.63 -7.59
C ASP A 28 10.95 -24.29 -6.66
N ARG A 29 11.01 -25.62 -6.51
CA ARG A 29 10.20 -26.39 -5.59
C ARG A 29 10.88 -26.66 -4.24
N MET A 30 12.15 -26.28 -4.09
CA MET A 30 12.88 -26.46 -2.84
C MET A 30 12.49 -25.37 -1.83
N PRO A 31 12.14 -25.72 -0.57
CA PRO A 31 11.91 -24.74 0.48
C PRO A 31 13.08 -23.76 0.60
N GLY A 32 12.78 -22.46 0.68
CA GLY A 32 13.79 -21.39 0.79
C GLY A 32 14.46 -20.99 -0.52
N HIS A 33 14.21 -21.68 -1.64
CA HIS A 33 14.62 -21.18 -2.95
C HIS A 33 13.68 -20.06 -3.39
N ILE A 34 14.25 -18.94 -3.83
CA ILE A 34 13.49 -17.84 -4.44
C ILE A 34 13.63 -18.00 -5.95
N PRO A 35 12.54 -18.36 -6.66
CA PRO A 35 12.59 -18.52 -8.10
C PRO A 35 13.05 -17.26 -8.82
N THR A 36 13.95 -17.41 -9.80
CA THR A 36 14.51 -16.28 -10.55
C THR A 36 13.51 -15.61 -11.49
N TRP A 37 12.37 -16.27 -11.78
CA TRP A 37 11.29 -15.71 -12.60
C TRP A 37 10.32 -14.84 -11.79
N LEU A 38 10.38 -14.89 -10.45
CA LEU A 38 9.54 -14.03 -9.61
C LEU A 38 9.95 -12.57 -9.79
N PRO A 39 8.98 -11.65 -9.99
CA PRO A 39 9.26 -10.23 -10.01
C PRO A 39 9.96 -9.77 -8.71
N ASP A 40 10.84 -8.79 -8.83
CA ASP A 40 11.51 -8.19 -7.67
C ASP A 40 10.49 -7.72 -6.62
N GLY A 41 10.64 -8.22 -5.40
CA GLY A 41 9.72 -7.93 -4.30
C GLY A 41 8.55 -8.91 -4.14
N MET A 42 8.36 -9.86 -5.06
CA MET A 42 7.44 -10.99 -4.89
C MET A 42 8.10 -12.12 -4.10
N GLY A 43 7.35 -12.77 -3.20
CA GLY A 43 7.83 -13.94 -2.46
C GLY A 43 8.98 -13.66 -1.48
N ASN A 44 9.38 -12.39 -1.35
CA ASN A 44 10.40 -11.97 -0.40
C ASN A 44 9.75 -11.89 0.99
N ALA A 45 10.26 -12.68 1.94
CA ALA A 45 9.96 -12.54 3.37
C ALA A 45 10.31 -11.13 3.91
N GLY A 46 10.90 -10.25 3.11
CA GLY A 46 11.06 -8.84 3.46
C GLY A 46 9.75 -8.06 3.62
N TYR A 47 8.61 -8.49 3.03
CA TYR A 47 7.33 -7.80 3.24
C TYR A 47 6.73 -8.09 4.62
N SER A 48 6.73 -9.35 5.03
CA SER A 48 6.43 -9.79 6.39
C SER A 48 7.73 -10.32 6.97
N THR A 49 8.44 -9.51 7.77
CA THR A 49 9.71 -9.79 8.47
C THR A 49 9.72 -11.08 9.31
N GLY A 50 8.67 -11.89 9.25
CA GLY A 50 8.29 -12.88 10.23
C GLY A 50 7.64 -12.24 11.46
N HIS A 51 7.56 -10.91 11.50
CA HIS A 51 7.06 -10.15 12.63
C HIS A 51 5.67 -9.59 12.36
N TYR A 52 4.94 -9.46 13.46
CA TYR A 52 3.59 -8.94 13.53
C TYR A 52 3.53 -7.93 14.65
N VAL A 53 2.48 -7.12 14.61
CA VAL A 53 2.11 -6.23 15.69
C VAL A 53 0.81 -6.72 16.27
N ALA A 54 0.85 -7.21 17.51
CA ALA A 54 -0.32 -7.57 18.29
C ALA A 54 -0.78 -6.34 19.09
N VAL A 55 -2.07 -6.03 19.01
CA VAL A 55 -2.71 -4.93 19.74
C VAL A 55 -3.83 -5.52 20.58
N GLY A 56 -3.77 -5.32 21.89
CA GLY A 56 -4.68 -6.01 22.78
C GLY A 56 -4.39 -5.79 24.25
N CYS A 57 -5.21 -6.43 25.08
CA CYS A 57 -4.94 -6.56 26.51
C CYS A 57 -4.44 -7.98 26.74
N PHE A 58 -3.28 -8.12 27.36
CA PHE A 58 -2.66 -9.43 27.56
C PHE A 58 -2.34 -9.62 29.04
N ASP A 59 -2.79 -10.74 29.59
CA ASP A 59 -2.47 -11.18 30.94
C ASP A 59 -1.16 -11.99 30.98
N GLU A 60 -0.88 -12.62 32.12
CA GLU A 60 0.31 -13.46 32.32
C GLU A 60 0.38 -14.65 31.34
N ASN A 61 -0.77 -15.08 30.82
CA ASN A 61 -0.84 -16.14 29.82
C ASN A 61 -0.79 -15.60 28.40
N GLY A 62 -0.76 -14.29 28.17
CA GLY A 62 -0.83 -13.73 26.82
C GLY A 62 -2.23 -13.64 26.25
N GLU A 63 -3.28 -13.82 27.06
CA GLU A 63 -4.68 -13.75 26.64
C GLU A 63 -5.35 -12.49 27.19
N ALA A 64 -6.50 -12.11 26.63
CA ALA A 64 -7.30 -11.05 27.23
C ALA A 64 -8.29 -11.64 28.22
N SER A 65 -8.21 -11.21 29.49
CA SER A 65 -9.19 -11.62 30.49
C SER A 65 -10.60 -11.12 30.12
N LEU A 66 -11.55 -12.03 29.89
CA LEU A 66 -12.96 -11.68 29.71
C LEU A 66 -13.69 -11.68 31.07
N ARG A 67 -14.52 -10.67 31.33
CA ARG A 67 -15.36 -10.59 32.55
C ARG A 67 -16.83 -10.57 32.16
N ASP A 68 -17.58 -11.60 32.53
CA ASP A 68 -19.00 -11.75 32.19
C ASP A 68 -19.28 -11.61 30.68
N GLY A 69 -18.34 -12.06 29.84
CA GLY A 69 -18.42 -11.94 28.38
C GLY A 69 -18.15 -10.53 27.83
N LYS A 70 -17.74 -9.59 28.69
CA LYS A 70 -17.23 -8.27 28.30
C LYS A 70 -15.71 -8.31 28.13
N VAL A 71 -15.21 -7.46 27.25
CA VAL A 71 -13.79 -7.27 26.94
C VAL A 71 -13.22 -6.08 27.74
N PRO A 72 -11.91 -6.06 28.06
CA PRO A 72 -11.31 -4.90 28.73
C PRO A 72 -11.39 -3.66 27.84
N GLU A 73 -11.57 -2.46 28.42
CA GLU A 73 -11.45 -1.17 27.73
C GLU A 73 -10.05 -0.94 27.13
N GLY A 74 -9.98 -0.16 26.05
CA GLY A 74 -8.75 0.08 25.29
C GLY A 74 -7.67 0.86 26.05
N ARG A 75 -8.02 1.51 27.17
CA ARG A 75 -7.04 2.20 28.05
C ARG A 75 -5.93 1.29 28.59
N HIS A 76 -6.15 -0.03 28.57
CA HIS A 76 -5.19 -1.05 28.97
C HIS A 76 -4.60 -1.81 27.78
N ALA A 77 -4.97 -1.43 26.55
CA ALA A 77 -4.42 -2.05 25.37
C ALA A 77 -2.94 -1.66 25.22
N GLU A 78 -2.12 -2.66 24.97
CA GLU A 78 -0.71 -2.56 24.70
C GLU A 78 -0.41 -3.02 23.26
N VAL A 79 0.75 -2.62 22.75
CA VAL A 79 1.25 -2.98 21.44
C VAL A 79 2.48 -3.86 21.63
N ARG A 80 2.42 -5.09 21.13
CA ARG A 80 3.53 -6.05 21.18
C ARG A 80 4.02 -6.34 19.76
N ARG A 81 5.33 -6.25 19.54
CA ARG A 81 5.96 -6.82 18.34
C ARG A 81 6.16 -8.31 18.60
N VAL A 82 5.59 -9.17 17.76
CA VAL A 82 5.50 -10.61 18.01
C VAL A 82 5.95 -11.41 16.79
N ARG A 83 6.40 -12.65 17.00
CA ARG A 83 6.78 -13.58 15.91
C ARG A 83 6.46 -15.03 16.27
N ASP A 84 6.85 -15.94 15.37
CA ASP A 84 6.61 -17.39 15.49
C ASP A 84 5.12 -17.71 15.66
N GLY A 85 4.32 -17.14 14.74
CA GLY A 85 2.87 -17.20 14.81
C GLY A 85 2.24 -18.30 13.98
N ASP A 86 1.31 -19.07 14.57
CA ASP A 86 0.36 -19.92 13.83
C ASP A 86 -1.06 -19.41 14.04
N GLY A 87 -1.72 -18.96 12.97
CA GLY A 87 -3.13 -18.57 13.02
C GLY A 87 -3.49 -17.40 13.95
N GLY A 88 -2.51 -16.60 14.38
CA GLY A 88 -2.69 -15.48 15.31
C GLY A 88 -2.26 -15.78 16.75
N ASP A 89 -1.69 -16.95 17.01
CA ASP A 89 -1.08 -17.30 18.30
C ASP A 89 0.43 -17.26 18.17
N PHE A 90 1.11 -16.44 18.98
CA PHE A 90 2.54 -16.13 18.86
C PHE A 90 3.31 -16.60 20.10
N GLY A 91 4.52 -17.15 19.90
CA GLY A 91 5.35 -17.70 20.98
C GLY A 91 6.43 -16.75 21.52
N GLU A 92 6.70 -15.66 20.82
CA GLU A 92 7.79 -14.74 21.16
C GLU A 92 7.36 -13.27 20.99
N ILE A 93 7.82 -12.44 21.91
CA ILE A 93 7.66 -10.98 21.90
C ILE A 93 9.03 -10.31 21.78
N LEU A 94 9.11 -9.19 21.08
CA LEU A 94 10.31 -8.36 21.04
C LEU A 94 10.25 -7.35 22.19
N THR A 95 11.26 -7.38 23.05
CA THR A 95 11.47 -6.40 24.10
C THR A 95 12.69 -5.54 23.77
N THR A 96 12.63 -4.28 24.14
CA THR A 96 13.76 -3.36 24.07
C THR A 96 14.30 -3.20 25.49
N HIS A 97 15.56 -3.60 25.70
CA HIS A 97 16.25 -3.44 26.97
C HIS A 97 16.57 -1.96 27.26
N GLU A 98 16.96 -1.66 28.50
CA GLU A 98 17.27 -0.28 28.94
C GLU A 98 18.42 0.36 28.15
N ASP A 99 19.29 -0.46 27.54
CA ASP A 99 20.41 -0.06 26.69
C ASP A 99 20.02 0.15 25.21
N GLY A 100 18.75 -0.07 24.86
CA GLY A 100 18.25 0.01 23.49
C GLY A 100 18.47 -1.25 22.66
N GLU A 101 19.05 -2.32 23.24
CA GLU A 101 19.18 -3.59 22.53
C GLU A 101 17.82 -4.30 22.42
N GLU A 102 17.48 -4.75 21.22
CA GLU A 102 16.29 -5.56 20.97
C GLU A 102 16.58 -7.03 21.27
N ALA A 103 15.77 -7.65 22.14
CA ALA A 103 15.81 -9.07 22.45
C ALA A 103 14.45 -9.73 22.26
N TRP A 104 14.46 -11.02 21.93
CA TRP A 104 13.24 -11.81 21.83
C TRP A 104 13.04 -12.60 23.12
N GLU A 105 11.90 -12.39 23.75
CA GLU A 105 11.49 -13.11 24.96
C GLU A 105 10.41 -14.13 24.62
N SER A 106 10.56 -15.35 25.14
CA SER A 106 9.53 -16.39 25.01
C SER A 106 8.33 -16.02 25.88
N ALA A 107 7.30 -15.47 25.26
CA ALA A 107 6.05 -15.12 25.89
C ALA A 107 4.90 -15.37 24.90
N TYR A 108 3.87 -16.07 25.37
CA TYR A 108 2.71 -16.35 24.54
C TYR A 108 1.91 -15.06 24.31
N THR A 109 1.35 -14.91 23.11
CA THR A 109 0.45 -13.81 22.75
C THR A 109 -0.68 -14.36 21.88
N ALA A 110 -1.89 -14.41 22.41
CA ALA A 110 -3.07 -14.89 21.70
C ALA A 110 -3.78 -13.72 21.00
N CYS A 111 -3.94 -13.84 19.69
CA CYS A 111 -4.78 -12.97 18.85
C CYS A 111 -5.67 -13.79 17.90
N SER A 112 -5.63 -15.11 17.99
CA SER A 112 -6.45 -16.02 17.19
C SER A 112 -7.93 -15.85 17.52
N VAL A 113 -8.76 -15.72 16.49
CA VAL A 113 -10.23 -15.67 16.64
C VAL A 113 -10.85 -17.05 16.86
N ARG A 114 -10.06 -18.14 16.79
CA ARG A 114 -10.54 -19.53 16.87
C ARG A 114 -10.80 -20.03 18.29
N SER A 115 -10.46 -19.27 19.32
CA SER A 115 -10.71 -19.67 20.70
C SER A 115 -12.20 -19.64 21.03
N GLU A 116 -12.64 -20.58 21.88
CA GLU A 116 -14.01 -20.59 22.40
C GLU A 116 -14.26 -19.31 23.21
N GLY A 117 -15.08 -18.39 22.66
CA GLY A 117 -15.38 -17.08 23.26
C GLY A 117 -14.82 -15.89 22.51
N GLY A 118 -13.86 -16.12 21.59
CA GLY A 118 -13.20 -15.10 20.76
C GLY A 118 -12.20 -14.24 21.55
N VAL A 119 -10.94 -14.19 21.10
CA VAL A 119 -9.94 -13.30 21.70
C VAL A 119 -10.13 -11.87 21.16
N PRO A 120 -10.29 -10.83 22.01
CA PRO A 120 -10.46 -9.45 21.56
C PRO A 120 -9.18 -8.83 20.99
N ASN A 121 -8.03 -9.43 21.28
CA ASN A 121 -6.75 -9.01 20.73
C ASN A 121 -6.74 -9.21 19.20
N VAL A 122 -6.04 -8.33 18.52
CA VAL A 122 -5.88 -8.29 17.07
C VAL A 122 -4.41 -8.29 16.72
N PHE A 123 -4.07 -8.75 15.53
CA PHE A 123 -2.71 -8.64 15.03
C PHE A 123 -2.70 -8.10 13.60
N PHE A 124 -1.57 -7.48 13.24
CA PHE A 124 -1.31 -6.89 11.95
C PHE A 124 0.06 -7.32 11.46
N CYS A 125 0.26 -7.43 10.15
CA CYS A 125 1.62 -7.50 9.62
C CYS A 125 2.37 -6.20 10.00
N GLU A 126 3.59 -6.31 10.53
CA GLU A 126 4.36 -5.19 11.07
C GLU A 126 4.43 -4.00 10.08
N ARG A 127 4.78 -4.27 8.82
CA ARG A 127 4.84 -3.20 7.79
C ARG A 127 3.49 -2.57 7.48
N CYS A 128 2.41 -3.36 7.44
CA CYS A 128 1.06 -2.83 7.22
C CYS A 128 0.65 -1.91 8.37
N TYR A 129 1.01 -2.28 9.60
CA TYR A 129 0.75 -1.48 10.78
C TYR A 129 1.54 -0.17 10.76
N ALA A 130 2.82 -0.21 10.38
CA ALA A 130 3.62 1.01 10.19
C ALA A 130 3.02 1.94 9.11
N TYR A 131 2.54 1.39 7.99
CA TYR A 131 1.79 2.18 7.00
C TYR A 131 0.54 2.81 7.61
N LEU A 132 -0.21 2.07 8.42
CA LEU A 132 -1.42 2.57 9.09
C LEU A 132 -1.09 3.74 10.02
N GLU A 133 -0.12 3.59 10.93
CA GLU A 133 0.25 4.63 11.90
C GLU A 133 0.76 5.90 11.21
N GLU A 134 1.69 5.75 10.27
CA GLU A 134 2.35 6.88 9.63
C GLU A 134 1.41 7.63 8.69
N TRP A 135 0.63 6.93 7.87
CA TRP A 135 -0.31 7.60 6.98
C TRP A 135 -1.49 8.26 7.70
N GLN A 136 -1.82 7.80 8.91
CA GLN A 136 -2.81 8.45 9.76
C GLN A 136 -2.25 9.63 10.56
N SER A 137 -0.98 9.59 10.97
CA SER A 137 -0.31 10.70 11.68
C SER A 137 -0.09 11.93 10.79
N LEU A 138 0.00 11.67 9.49
CA LEU A 138 0.12 12.68 8.45
C LEU A 138 -1.10 13.61 8.45
N PRO A 139 -0.93 14.94 8.65
CA PRO A 139 -2.07 15.84 8.81
C PRO A 139 -2.97 15.78 7.57
N ALA A 140 -4.19 15.30 7.75
CA ALA A 140 -5.27 15.44 6.80
C ALA A 140 -5.79 16.87 6.95
N SER A 141 -5.22 17.81 6.20
CA SER A 141 -5.71 19.18 6.02
C SER A 141 -6.36 19.83 7.25
N ALA A 142 -5.54 20.47 8.09
CA ALA A 142 -5.89 21.67 8.87
C ALA A 142 -7.10 21.63 9.84
N SER A 143 -7.55 20.46 10.32
CA SER A 143 -8.26 20.44 11.61
C SER A 143 -7.21 20.44 12.74
N GLU A 144 -6.74 21.64 13.08
CA GLU A 144 -5.83 21.86 14.21
C GLU A 144 -6.46 21.26 15.49
N GLY A 145 -6.00 20.08 15.91
CA GLY A 145 -6.42 19.44 17.16
C GLY A 145 -6.79 17.97 17.09
N ALA A 146 -6.89 17.36 15.90
CA ALA A 146 -7.12 15.91 15.80
C ALA A 146 -5.86 15.14 16.24
N GLN A 147 -5.90 14.50 17.41
CA GLN A 147 -4.83 13.63 17.89
C GLN A 147 -4.70 12.42 16.94
N ALA A 148 -3.46 11.97 16.69
CA ALA A 148 -3.24 10.76 15.92
C ALA A 148 -4.00 9.58 16.56
N PRO A 149 -4.60 8.71 15.74
CA PRO A 149 -5.27 7.51 16.25
C PRO A 149 -4.33 6.66 17.10
N SER A 150 -4.81 6.20 18.25
CA SER A 150 -4.03 5.32 19.13
C SER A 150 -4.34 3.84 18.90
N ALA A 151 -3.39 2.96 19.24
CA ALA A 151 -3.61 1.51 19.23
C ALA A 151 -4.78 1.10 20.16
N ALA A 152 -4.98 1.84 21.25
CA ALA A 152 -6.13 1.70 22.13
C ALA A 152 -7.47 1.96 21.41
N GLU A 153 -7.56 3.05 20.66
CA GLU A 153 -8.74 3.34 19.83
C GLU A 153 -8.93 2.27 18.74
N LEU A 154 -7.86 1.79 18.09
CA LEU A 154 -7.95 0.71 17.11
C LEU A 154 -8.58 -0.55 17.74
N TYR A 155 -8.08 -0.93 18.91
CA TYR A 155 -8.59 -2.07 19.66
C TYR A 155 -10.08 -1.90 20.02
N GLU A 156 -10.49 -0.71 20.46
CA GLU A 156 -11.90 -0.43 20.79
C GLU A 156 -12.78 -0.40 19.54
N ILE A 157 -12.30 0.18 18.44
CA ILE A 157 -13.00 0.19 17.15
C ILE A 157 -13.28 -1.24 16.70
N VAL A 158 -12.26 -2.10 16.69
CA VAL A 158 -12.42 -3.51 16.27
C VAL A 158 -13.41 -4.25 17.15
N ASN A 159 -13.33 -4.09 18.47
CA ASN A 159 -14.15 -4.86 19.39
C ASN A 159 -15.57 -4.31 19.58
N SER A 160 -15.80 -3.02 19.29
CA SER A 160 -17.11 -2.36 19.41
C SER A 160 -18.01 -2.52 18.18
N ARG A 161 -17.48 -3.03 17.05
CA ARG A 161 -18.28 -3.19 15.81
C ARG A 161 -19.50 -4.07 16.02
N LYS A 162 -20.62 -3.65 15.40
CA LYS A 162 -21.83 -4.47 15.33
C LYS A 162 -21.58 -5.79 14.61
N ALA A 163 -20.95 -5.72 13.44
CA ALA A 163 -20.48 -6.88 12.70
C ALA A 163 -19.14 -7.34 13.28
N ARG A 164 -19.09 -8.58 13.77
CA ARG A 164 -17.87 -9.13 14.39
C ARG A 164 -16.83 -9.47 13.32
N ARG A 165 -15.56 -9.56 13.74
CA ARG A 165 -14.53 -10.20 12.93
C ARG A 165 -14.99 -11.59 12.50
N ASP A 166 -14.66 -11.97 11.28
CA ASP A 166 -14.94 -13.30 10.79
C ASP A 166 -14.15 -14.34 11.61
N GLU A 167 -14.85 -15.36 12.11
CA GLU A 167 -14.31 -16.35 13.07
C GLU A 167 -13.24 -17.25 12.46
N ILE A 168 -13.18 -17.34 11.13
CA ILE A 168 -12.23 -18.20 10.41
C ILE A 168 -10.99 -17.40 10.02
N THR A 169 -11.22 -16.20 9.50
CA THR A 169 -10.21 -15.37 8.83
C THR A 169 -9.66 -14.26 9.72
N GLY A 170 -10.37 -13.88 10.79
CA GLY A 170 -10.03 -12.77 11.66
C GLY A 170 -10.23 -11.38 11.04
N LEU A 171 -10.76 -11.30 9.82
CA LEU A 171 -10.91 -10.06 9.08
C LEU A 171 -12.11 -9.23 9.56
N LEU A 172 -12.01 -7.91 9.42
CA LEU A 172 -13.12 -7.00 9.69
C LEU A 172 -14.08 -6.99 8.48
N PRO A 173 -15.38 -7.23 8.68
CA PRO A 173 -16.35 -7.33 7.57
C PRO A 173 -16.61 -6.00 6.87
N ASP A 174 -16.28 -4.87 7.52
CA ASP A 174 -16.51 -3.52 6.98
C ASP A 174 -15.30 -2.95 6.22
N ILE A 175 -14.25 -3.76 6.04
CA ILE A 175 -13.04 -3.38 5.31
C ILE A 175 -12.97 -4.20 4.02
N ASP A 176 -12.87 -3.51 2.88
CA ASP A 176 -12.50 -4.11 1.60
C ASP A 176 -10.98 -4.30 1.57
N TYR A 177 -10.52 -5.54 1.69
CA TYR A 177 -9.10 -5.89 1.57
C TYR A 177 -8.68 -6.20 0.13
N ASP A 178 -9.58 -5.93 -0.81
CA ASP A 178 -9.40 -6.00 -2.25
C ASP A 178 -9.08 -7.40 -2.76
N GLY A 179 -9.74 -8.42 -2.21
CA GLY A 179 -9.67 -9.81 -2.66
C GLY A 179 -8.59 -10.66 -2.01
N ILE A 180 -7.77 -10.09 -1.11
CA ILE A 180 -6.80 -10.89 -0.32
C ILE A 180 -7.52 -11.83 0.65
N GLU A 181 -8.80 -11.59 0.96
CA GLU A 181 -9.62 -12.45 1.84
C GLU A 181 -9.75 -13.87 1.28
N ALA A 182 -9.63 -14.03 -0.04
CA ALA A 182 -9.59 -15.33 -0.70
C ALA A 182 -8.27 -16.10 -0.44
N SER A 183 -7.26 -15.44 0.12
CA SER A 183 -6.03 -16.07 0.61
C SER A 183 -5.42 -15.29 1.76
N LEU A 184 -5.57 -15.84 2.94
CA LEU A 184 -4.95 -15.33 4.17
C LEU A 184 -3.48 -15.76 4.32
N ASN A 185 -2.88 -16.31 3.26
CA ASN A 185 -1.47 -16.65 3.28
C ASN A 185 -0.62 -15.38 3.28
N GLN A 186 0.44 -15.39 4.10
CA GLN A 186 1.37 -14.27 4.29
C GLN A 186 2.18 -13.94 3.02
N TRP A 187 2.44 -14.96 2.20
CA TRP A 187 3.06 -14.84 0.89
C TRP A 187 2.42 -15.80 -0.10
N GLN A 188 2.68 -15.57 -1.38
CA GLN A 188 2.17 -16.40 -2.44
C GLN A 188 3.28 -17.27 -3.03
N SER A 189 3.32 -18.55 -2.66
CA SER A 189 4.17 -19.57 -3.32
C SER A 189 3.45 -20.32 -4.44
N HIS A 190 2.15 -20.05 -4.62
CA HIS A 190 1.28 -20.71 -5.59
C HIS A 190 0.20 -19.75 -6.08
N PHE A 191 -0.26 -19.88 -7.33
CA PHE A 191 -1.34 -19.06 -7.85
C PHE A 191 -2.65 -19.33 -7.08
N ILE A 192 -3.14 -18.32 -6.37
CA ILE A 192 -4.37 -18.38 -5.56
C ILE A 192 -5.56 -18.11 -6.48
N ALA A 193 -6.71 -18.65 -6.12
CA ALA A 193 -8.01 -18.33 -6.74
C ALA A 193 -8.50 -16.88 -6.49
N CYS A 194 -7.63 -15.87 -6.38
CA CYS A 194 -8.00 -14.44 -6.39
C CYS A 194 -8.29 -13.93 -7.81
N ARG A 195 -8.36 -14.84 -8.79
CA ARG A 195 -8.51 -14.54 -10.21
C ARG A 195 -9.84 -13.83 -10.49
N ARG A 196 -9.78 -12.58 -10.95
CA ARG A 196 -10.94 -11.83 -11.45
C ARG A 196 -10.93 -11.84 -12.98
N GLY A 197 -11.33 -12.97 -13.55
CA GLY A 197 -11.39 -13.18 -15.01
C GLY A 197 -10.04 -13.59 -15.61
N SER A 198 -9.91 -13.51 -16.93
CA SER A 198 -8.67 -13.89 -17.65
C SER A 198 -8.37 -12.94 -18.80
N LYS A 199 -8.62 -11.65 -18.57
CA LYS A 199 -8.52 -10.67 -19.65
C LYS A 199 -7.09 -10.58 -20.15
N HIS A 200 -6.12 -10.57 -19.24
CA HIS A 200 -4.72 -10.36 -19.57
C HIS A 200 -4.12 -11.62 -20.20
N LEU A 201 -4.39 -12.78 -19.62
CA LEU A 201 -3.99 -14.08 -20.13
C LEU A 201 -4.62 -14.38 -21.50
N ALA A 202 -5.94 -14.18 -21.65
CA ALA A 202 -6.60 -14.35 -22.94
C ALA A 202 -5.97 -13.44 -24.00
N HIS A 203 -5.71 -12.17 -23.66
CA HIS A 203 -5.08 -11.25 -24.59
C HIS A 203 -3.68 -11.71 -24.98
N ALA A 204 -2.85 -12.08 -24.00
CA ALA A 204 -1.49 -12.56 -24.21
C ALA A 204 -1.43 -13.81 -25.11
N ILE A 205 -2.32 -14.78 -24.87
CA ILE A 205 -2.44 -15.99 -25.69
C ILE A 205 -2.85 -15.63 -27.12
N ASN A 206 -3.84 -14.75 -27.28
CA ASN A 206 -4.33 -14.29 -28.59
C ASN A 206 -3.27 -13.50 -29.37
N THR A 207 -2.36 -12.80 -28.68
CA THR A 207 -1.21 -12.13 -29.31
C THR A 207 -0.04 -13.07 -29.60
N GLY A 208 -0.17 -14.36 -29.29
CA GLY A 208 0.84 -15.38 -29.58
C GLY A 208 1.90 -15.60 -28.50
N LEU A 209 1.76 -15.00 -27.31
CA LEU A 209 2.68 -15.28 -26.20
C LEU A 209 2.51 -16.73 -25.70
N ARG A 210 3.61 -17.40 -25.35
CA ARG A 210 3.67 -18.81 -24.93
C ARG A 210 4.78 -19.00 -23.88
N GLY A 211 4.81 -20.16 -23.22
CA GLY A 211 5.86 -20.48 -22.25
C GLY A 211 5.96 -19.46 -21.11
N ALA A 212 7.19 -19.16 -20.68
CA ALA A 212 7.47 -18.20 -19.61
C ALA A 212 6.97 -16.77 -19.89
N ASP A 213 6.80 -16.38 -21.16
CA ASP A 213 6.30 -15.05 -21.53
C ASP A 213 4.83 -14.83 -21.12
N LEU A 214 4.10 -15.89 -20.77
CA LEU A 214 2.74 -15.79 -20.23
C LEU A 214 2.69 -15.49 -18.73
N ILE A 215 3.79 -15.69 -17.99
CA ILE A 215 3.81 -15.54 -16.53
C ILE A 215 3.35 -14.14 -16.07
N PRO A 216 3.80 -13.02 -16.66
CA PRO A 216 3.31 -11.70 -16.26
C PRO A 216 1.79 -11.54 -16.41
N ALA A 217 1.19 -12.09 -17.48
CA ALA A 217 -0.25 -12.03 -17.70
C ALA A 217 -1.03 -12.90 -16.70
N ILE A 218 -0.48 -14.07 -16.34
CA ILE A 218 -1.03 -14.94 -15.29
C ILE A 218 -0.98 -14.24 -13.94
N LEU A 219 0.16 -13.64 -13.58
CA LEU A 219 0.33 -12.88 -12.33
C LEU A 219 -0.67 -11.72 -12.24
N GLN A 220 -0.91 -11.02 -13.35
CA GLN A 220 -1.86 -9.90 -13.40
C GLN A 220 -3.31 -10.37 -13.21
N ASP A 221 -3.75 -11.41 -13.92
CA ASP A 221 -5.12 -11.95 -13.79
C ASP A 221 -5.35 -12.58 -12.40
N CYS A 222 -4.33 -13.21 -11.82
CA CYS A 222 -4.35 -13.77 -10.46
C CYS A 222 -4.13 -12.71 -9.37
N ARG A 223 -3.92 -11.44 -9.76
CA ARG A 223 -3.67 -10.31 -8.85
C ARG A 223 -2.49 -10.53 -7.89
N ALA A 224 -1.47 -11.23 -8.36
CA ALA A 224 -0.31 -11.59 -7.55
C ALA A 224 0.44 -10.34 -7.02
N TRP A 225 0.22 -9.18 -7.66
CA TRP A 225 0.71 -7.88 -7.19
C TRP A 225 0.36 -7.57 -5.73
N MET A 226 -0.74 -8.11 -5.18
CA MET A 226 -1.14 -7.87 -3.78
C MET A 226 -0.15 -8.43 -2.74
N PHE A 227 0.74 -9.32 -3.17
CA PHE A 227 1.80 -9.92 -2.37
C PHE A 227 3.19 -9.31 -2.64
N MET A 228 3.24 -8.26 -3.46
CA MET A 228 4.47 -7.51 -3.73
C MET A 228 4.80 -6.60 -2.55
N ARG A 229 6.07 -6.51 -2.21
CA ARG A 229 6.59 -5.42 -1.37
C ARG A 229 6.13 -4.05 -1.90
N PRO A 230 5.49 -3.18 -1.09
CA PRO A 230 4.97 -1.87 -1.51
C PRO A 230 6.01 -0.75 -1.49
N ASP A 231 7.27 -1.09 -1.23
CA ASP A 231 8.42 -0.19 -1.16
C ASP A 231 9.42 -0.43 -2.32
N VAL A 232 9.00 -1.13 -3.37
CA VAL A 232 9.75 -1.25 -4.63
C VAL A 232 9.30 -0.14 -5.57
N TRP A 233 10.12 0.89 -5.68
CA TRP A 233 9.80 2.11 -6.42
C TRP A 233 10.14 1.97 -7.91
N PRO A 234 9.31 2.53 -8.83
CA PRO A 234 9.62 2.49 -10.25
C PRO A 234 10.80 3.44 -10.56
N GLU A 235 11.71 2.98 -11.38
CA GLU A 235 12.80 3.79 -11.93
C GLU A 235 12.42 4.42 -13.27
N SER A 236 13.01 5.58 -13.54
CA SER A 236 12.84 6.25 -14.82
C SER A 236 13.44 5.41 -15.96
N PRO A 237 12.70 5.13 -17.06
CA PRO A 237 13.24 4.42 -18.20
C PRO A 237 14.35 5.25 -18.87
N LYS A 238 15.44 4.58 -19.26
CA LYS A 238 16.62 5.22 -19.92
C LYS A 238 16.25 6.06 -21.15
N ALA A 239 15.22 5.65 -21.89
CA ALA A 239 14.65 6.40 -23.01
C ALA A 239 13.24 6.87 -22.63
N MET A 240 13.17 8.03 -22.02
CA MET A 240 11.92 8.54 -21.46
C MET A 240 11.11 9.28 -22.53
N GLN A 241 9.99 8.70 -22.94
CA GLN A 241 8.97 9.44 -23.67
C GLN A 241 8.01 10.06 -22.66
N ILE A 242 8.09 11.38 -22.49
CA ILE A 242 7.10 12.12 -21.71
C ILE A 242 5.74 11.89 -22.38
N PRO A 243 4.74 11.35 -21.65
CA PRO A 243 3.42 11.15 -22.22
C PRO A 243 2.86 12.50 -22.68
N THR A 244 2.66 12.68 -23.97
CA THR A 244 2.03 13.86 -24.52
C THR A 244 0.57 13.57 -24.83
N PHE A 245 -0.30 14.47 -24.37
CA PHE A 245 -1.70 14.43 -24.78
C PHE A 245 -1.82 14.96 -26.20
N ALA A 246 -2.68 14.34 -27.01
CA ALA A 246 -3.01 14.87 -28.33
C ALA A 246 -3.62 16.26 -28.17
N GLU A 247 -2.99 17.26 -28.79
CA GLU A 247 -3.51 18.63 -28.80
C GLU A 247 -4.78 18.69 -29.65
N TYR A 248 -5.81 19.34 -29.11
CA TYR A 248 -7.04 19.60 -29.84
C TYR A 248 -7.09 21.07 -30.23
N PRO A 249 -6.98 21.41 -31.53
CA PRO A 249 -7.10 22.79 -31.95
C PRO A 249 -8.51 23.30 -31.62
N LEU A 250 -8.57 24.33 -30.78
CA LEU A 250 -9.82 25.00 -30.46
C LEU A 250 -10.25 25.84 -31.66
N ALA A 251 -11.43 25.53 -32.21
CA ALA A 251 -12.01 26.34 -33.27
C ALA A 251 -12.30 27.75 -32.73
N ARG A 252 -11.80 28.78 -33.42
CA ARG A 252 -12.12 30.18 -33.10
C ARG A 252 -13.64 30.35 -33.14
N GLY A 253 -14.27 30.65 -32.00
CA GLY A 253 -15.73 30.81 -31.88
C GLY A 253 -16.46 29.71 -31.11
N SER A 254 -15.77 28.68 -30.60
CA SER A 254 -16.39 27.75 -29.64
C SER A 254 -16.74 28.48 -28.35
N THR A 255 -18.02 28.48 -27.96
CA THR A 255 -18.45 29.00 -26.66
C THR A 255 -17.83 28.16 -25.55
N MET A 256 -16.93 28.77 -24.78
CA MET A 256 -16.34 28.13 -23.61
C MET A 256 -17.47 27.81 -22.61
N PRO A 257 -17.48 26.62 -21.99
CA PRO A 257 -18.38 26.39 -20.86
C PRO A 257 -18.06 27.42 -19.76
N ARG A 258 -19.06 27.80 -18.95
CA ARG A 258 -18.89 28.85 -17.90
C ARG A 258 -17.68 28.60 -16.99
N ILE A 259 -17.39 27.33 -16.70
CA ILE A 259 -16.23 26.91 -15.90
C ILE A 259 -14.88 27.24 -16.56
N GLY A 260 -14.82 27.27 -17.89
CA GLY A 260 -13.61 27.65 -18.64
C GLY A 260 -13.33 29.16 -18.64
N ASN A 261 -14.27 29.98 -18.14
CA ASN A 261 -14.07 31.42 -17.98
C ASN A 261 -13.55 31.79 -16.57
N LEU A 262 -13.38 30.80 -15.69
CA LEU A 262 -12.80 31.04 -14.37
C LEU A 262 -11.29 31.31 -14.50
N PRO A 263 -10.72 32.17 -13.64
CA PRO A 263 -9.27 32.25 -13.45
C PRO A 263 -8.68 30.87 -13.15
N ASN A 264 -7.48 30.61 -13.65
CA ASN A 264 -6.80 29.32 -13.48
C ASN A 264 -6.67 28.94 -12.00
N GLU A 265 -6.50 29.92 -11.12
CA GLU A 265 -6.38 29.73 -9.68
C GLU A 265 -7.68 29.20 -9.07
N LEU A 266 -8.83 29.77 -9.44
CA LEU A 266 -10.13 29.27 -8.98
C LEU A 266 -10.44 27.90 -9.57
N LEU A 267 -10.03 27.68 -10.81
CA LEU A 267 -10.21 26.38 -11.43
C LEU A 267 -9.33 25.32 -10.75
N LEU A 268 -8.07 25.62 -10.44
CA LEU A 268 -7.20 24.72 -9.67
C LEU A 268 -7.82 24.40 -8.31
N LEU A 269 -8.34 25.40 -7.60
CA LEU A 269 -9.03 25.17 -6.32
C LEU A 269 -10.27 24.27 -6.45
N ILE A 270 -11.10 24.46 -7.49
CA ILE A 270 -12.28 23.61 -7.72
C ILE A 270 -11.86 22.19 -8.12
N LEU A 271 -10.85 22.08 -8.98
CA LEU A 271 -10.39 20.79 -9.49
C LEU A 271 -9.51 20.04 -8.48
N HIS A 272 -8.92 20.73 -7.50
CA HIS A 272 -8.20 20.15 -6.37
C HIS A 272 -9.09 19.19 -5.57
N ASP A 273 -10.37 19.53 -5.43
CA ASP A 273 -11.33 18.72 -4.69
C ASP A 273 -11.85 17.52 -5.49
N LEU A 274 -11.46 17.39 -6.77
CA LEU A 274 -11.87 16.28 -7.61
C LEU A 274 -10.81 15.17 -7.62
N PRO A 275 -11.21 13.90 -7.42
CA PRO A 275 -10.34 12.77 -7.69
C PRO A 275 -9.82 12.81 -9.13
N LEU A 276 -8.57 12.40 -9.36
CA LEU A 276 -7.95 12.40 -10.70
C LEU A 276 -8.81 11.68 -11.77
N PRO A 277 -9.49 10.54 -11.49
CA PRO A 277 -10.41 9.94 -12.46
C PRO A 277 -11.57 10.86 -12.85
N SER A 278 -12.15 11.59 -11.90
CA SER A 278 -13.22 12.55 -12.13
C SER A 278 -12.73 13.75 -12.94
N LEU A 279 -11.51 14.21 -12.69
CA LEU A 279 -10.87 15.25 -13.47
C LEU A 279 -10.65 14.83 -14.94
N LEU A 280 -10.15 13.60 -15.16
CA LEU A 280 -9.99 13.06 -16.51
C LEU A 280 -11.35 12.84 -17.19
N ALA A 281 -12.37 12.42 -16.46
CA ALA A 281 -13.74 12.35 -16.99
C ALA A 281 -14.28 13.73 -17.36
N LEU A 282 -14.03 14.76 -16.55
CA LEU A 282 -14.38 16.15 -16.84
C LEU A 282 -13.69 16.63 -18.12
N SER A 283 -12.43 16.25 -18.33
CA SER A 283 -11.69 16.54 -19.57
C SER A 283 -12.36 15.96 -20.82
N ALA A 284 -13.15 14.90 -20.69
CA ALA A 284 -13.89 14.30 -21.80
C ALA A 284 -15.18 15.06 -22.16
N THR A 285 -15.65 15.99 -21.32
CA THR A 285 -16.95 16.67 -21.51
C THR A 285 -16.92 17.74 -22.61
N CYS A 286 -15.80 18.45 -22.78
CA CYS A 286 -15.65 19.42 -23.87
C CYS A 286 -14.18 19.63 -24.25
N ARG A 287 -13.95 20.10 -25.49
CA ARG A 287 -12.58 20.29 -26.04
C ARG A 287 -11.77 21.33 -25.26
N SER A 288 -12.41 22.39 -24.78
CA SER A 288 -11.74 23.44 -24.00
C SER A 288 -11.24 22.94 -22.65
N LEU A 289 -12.08 22.22 -21.91
CA LEU A 289 -11.69 21.60 -20.65
C LEU A 289 -10.64 20.53 -20.88
N ARG A 290 -10.76 19.75 -21.95
CA ARG A 290 -9.71 18.82 -22.36
C ARG A 290 -8.37 19.53 -22.52
N ALA A 291 -8.32 20.53 -23.38
CA ALA A 291 -7.09 21.27 -23.69
C ALA A 291 -6.45 21.87 -22.43
N LEU A 292 -7.26 22.42 -21.51
CA LEU A 292 -6.81 22.98 -20.26
C LEU A 292 -6.29 21.92 -19.27
N ILE A 293 -7.10 20.89 -18.99
CA ILE A 293 -6.77 19.83 -18.03
C ILE A 293 -5.56 19.03 -18.50
N THR A 294 -5.42 18.80 -19.80
CA THR A 294 -4.29 18.06 -20.38
C THR A 294 -3.09 18.95 -20.71
N ALA A 295 -3.16 20.26 -20.45
CA ALA A 295 -2.02 21.14 -20.63
C ALA A 295 -0.90 20.73 -19.66
N PRO A 296 0.36 20.53 -20.10
CA PRO A 296 1.42 19.98 -19.27
C PRO A 296 1.61 20.72 -17.94
N ALA A 297 1.66 22.06 -17.97
CA ALA A 297 1.84 22.87 -16.76
C ALA A 297 0.66 22.77 -15.78
N PHE A 298 -0.57 22.71 -16.30
CA PHE A 298 -1.76 22.58 -15.47
C PHE A 298 -1.83 21.21 -14.81
N LEU A 299 -1.65 20.15 -15.61
CA LEU A 299 -1.67 18.78 -15.11
C LEU A 299 -0.52 18.52 -14.13
N ASP A 300 0.66 19.06 -14.39
CA ASP A 300 1.80 18.95 -13.48
C ASP A 300 1.49 19.57 -12.11
N GLN A 301 0.87 20.76 -12.07
CA GLN A 301 0.43 21.39 -10.83
C GLN A 301 -0.65 20.57 -10.11
N VAL A 302 -1.64 20.05 -10.84
CA VAL A 302 -2.67 19.16 -10.25
C VAL A 302 -2.04 17.91 -9.65
N LEU A 303 -1.11 17.26 -10.36
CA LEU A 303 -0.44 16.06 -9.86
C LEU A 303 0.43 16.37 -8.65
N LYS A 304 1.13 17.51 -8.65
CA LYS A 304 1.91 18.01 -7.52
C LYS A 304 1.06 18.14 -6.25
N GLU A 305 -0.10 18.78 -6.36
CA GLU A 305 -1.05 18.93 -5.26
C GLU A 305 -1.65 17.59 -4.85
N ALA A 306 -2.11 16.79 -5.81
CA ALA A 306 -2.68 15.48 -5.53
C ALA A 306 -1.70 14.53 -4.81
N MET A 307 -0.40 14.61 -5.12
CA MET A 307 0.65 13.85 -4.45
C MET A 307 0.94 14.35 -3.04
N THR A 308 0.89 15.66 -2.80
CA THR A 308 1.28 16.22 -1.49
C THR A 308 0.16 16.36 -0.50
N GLN A 309 -1.05 16.61 -0.97
CA GLN A 309 -2.20 16.97 -0.14
C GLN A 309 -3.45 16.15 -0.49
N GLY A 310 -3.46 15.46 -1.64
CA GLY A 310 -4.67 14.84 -2.18
C GLY A 310 -4.66 13.31 -2.23
N SER A 311 -5.45 12.79 -3.18
CA SER A 311 -5.72 11.36 -3.35
C SER A 311 -4.52 10.50 -3.78
N LEU A 312 -3.38 11.12 -4.12
CA LEU A 312 -2.17 10.44 -4.56
C LEU A 312 -1.06 10.45 -3.51
N ARG A 313 -1.38 10.79 -2.26
CA ARG A 313 -0.42 10.80 -1.15
C ARG A 313 0.27 9.46 -0.91
N TRP A 314 -0.38 8.35 -1.29
CA TRP A 314 0.22 7.02 -1.28
C TRP A 314 1.45 6.86 -2.19
N LEU A 315 1.70 7.81 -3.10
CA LEU A 315 2.93 7.88 -3.90
C LEU A 315 4.11 8.49 -3.14
N LEU A 316 3.89 8.99 -1.93
CA LEU A 316 4.95 9.45 -1.06
C LEU A 316 5.40 8.31 -0.14
N PRO A 317 6.71 8.24 0.17
CA PRO A 317 7.26 7.29 1.12
C PRO A 317 6.74 7.55 2.53
N VAL A 318 6.83 6.51 3.35
CA VAL A 318 6.59 6.56 4.79
C VAL A 318 7.93 6.72 5.50
N GLU A 319 8.05 7.74 6.36
CA GLU A 319 9.30 8.09 7.03
C GLU A 319 9.69 7.04 8.10
N GLY A 320 8.72 6.49 8.83
CA GLY A 320 8.97 5.49 9.88
C GLY A 320 9.37 4.08 9.41
N LEU A 321 9.43 3.83 8.10
CA LEU A 321 9.83 2.53 7.56
C LEU A 321 11.32 2.52 7.20
N LEU A 322 12.07 1.63 7.87
CA LEU A 322 13.52 1.49 7.69
C LEU A 322 13.89 1.32 6.20
N ASP A 323 14.84 2.14 5.76
CA ASP A 323 15.38 2.23 4.39
C ASP A 323 14.35 2.59 3.29
N GLU A 324 13.06 2.77 3.61
CA GLU A 324 12.06 3.13 2.60
C GLU A 324 12.34 4.52 2.04
N HIS A 325 12.65 5.46 2.93
CA HIS A 325 12.94 6.84 2.58
C HIS A 325 14.15 6.95 1.65
N GLU A 326 15.24 6.24 1.94
CA GLU A 326 16.44 6.20 1.10
C GLU A 326 16.15 5.61 -0.29
N ARG A 327 15.44 4.47 -0.34
CA ARG A 327 15.05 3.83 -1.61
C ARG A 327 14.15 4.73 -2.44
N ALA A 328 13.18 5.39 -1.80
CA ALA A 328 12.29 6.33 -2.45
C ALA A 328 13.06 7.55 -2.99
N CYS A 329 13.95 8.13 -2.20
CA CYS A 329 14.83 9.22 -2.61
C CYS A 329 15.63 8.85 -3.86
N ALA A 330 16.32 7.70 -3.83
CA ALA A 330 17.13 7.22 -4.94
C ALA A 330 16.28 7.03 -6.21
N ALA A 331 15.12 6.39 -6.09
CA ALA A 331 14.20 6.19 -7.21
C ALA A 331 13.69 7.52 -7.76
N LEU A 332 13.21 8.43 -6.91
CA LEU A 332 12.67 9.75 -7.31
C LEU A 332 13.70 10.61 -8.03
N GLN A 333 14.98 10.55 -7.64
CA GLN A 333 16.05 11.26 -8.35
C GLN A 333 16.23 10.78 -9.80
N THR A 334 15.92 9.52 -10.11
CA THR A 334 15.98 9.03 -11.50
C THR A 334 14.97 9.72 -12.42
N TRP A 335 13.86 10.22 -11.86
CA TRP A 335 12.80 10.95 -12.57
C TRP A 335 13.11 12.43 -12.79
N MET A 336 14.29 12.89 -12.37
CA MET A 336 14.81 14.22 -12.66
C MET A 336 15.86 14.18 -13.77
N PRO A 337 15.93 15.22 -14.64
CA PRO A 337 17.05 15.43 -15.56
C PRO A 337 18.37 15.43 -14.80
N GLU A 338 19.42 14.83 -15.37
CA GLU A 338 20.72 14.64 -14.72
C GLU A 338 21.32 15.96 -14.21
N GLU A 339 21.19 17.02 -14.99
CA GLU A 339 21.59 18.41 -14.68
C GLU A 339 20.88 19.03 -13.47
N HIS A 340 19.71 18.50 -13.08
CA HIS A 340 18.90 18.99 -11.96
C HIS A 340 18.88 18.03 -10.77
N ARG A 341 19.59 16.89 -10.85
CA ARG A 341 19.68 15.95 -9.73
C ARG A 341 20.48 16.60 -8.59
N PRO A 342 20.02 16.47 -7.34
CA PRO A 342 20.84 16.88 -6.20
C PRO A 342 22.17 16.13 -6.25
N THR A 343 23.30 16.85 -6.19
CA THR A 343 24.60 16.21 -6.02
C THR A 343 24.56 15.46 -4.69
N PRO A 344 24.87 14.15 -4.65
CA PRO A 344 24.99 13.46 -3.37
C PRO A 344 26.00 14.22 -2.52
N ALA A 345 25.60 14.56 -1.28
CA ALA A 345 26.51 15.19 -0.34
C ALA A 345 27.78 14.32 -0.27
N PRO A 346 28.99 14.90 -0.23
CA PRO A 346 30.20 14.12 -0.10
C PRO A 346 30.08 13.25 1.14
N SER A 347 29.98 11.94 0.92
CA SER A 347 29.85 10.94 1.95
C SER A 347 31.11 11.01 2.82
N SER A 348 31.01 11.73 3.94
CA SER A 348 32.00 11.78 5.01
C SER A 348 32.03 10.41 5.69
N LEU A 349 32.51 9.39 4.98
CA LEU A 349 32.73 8.04 5.46
C LEU A 349 34.08 8.01 6.18
N ALA A 350 34.11 8.55 7.39
CA ALA A 350 34.88 7.89 8.43
C ALA A 350 34.03 6.69 8.89
N PRO A 351 34.58 5.47 8.97
CA PRO A 351 33.87 4.33 9.54
C PRO A 351 33.74 4.56 11.05
N SER A 352 32.68 5.27 11.44
CA SER A 352 32.20 5.32 12.81
C SER A 352 31.18 4.18 12.98
N ASN A 353 31.38 3.36 14.01
CA ASN A 353 30.47 2.27 14.39
C ASN A 353 29.24 2.78 15.16
N ASP A 354 29.11 4.09 15.37
CA ASP A 354 27.98 4.66 16.10
C ASP A 354 26.77 4.82 15.17
N VAL A 355 25.85 3.85 15.25
CA VAL A 355 24.54 3.84 14.56
C VAL A 355 23.74 5.10 14.91
N GLU A 356 23.84 5.59 16.15
CA GLU A 356 23.17 6.82 16.61
C GLU A 356 23.74 8.11 15.98
N ALA A 357 25.04 8.14 15.67
CA ALA A 357 25.68 9.33 15.07
C ALA A 357 25.36 9.49 13.57
N ARG A 358 25.00 8.40 12.88
CA ARG A 358 24.51 8.43 11.48
C ARG A 358 23.12 9.04 11.38
N ALA A 359 22.22 8.73 12.32
CA ALA A 359 20.87 9.30 12.37
C ALA A 359 20.89 10.83 12.62
N ALA A 360 21.90 11.34 13.31
CA ALA A 360 22.00 12.76 13.66
C ALA A 360 22.65 13.66 12.58
N ASN A 361 23.40 13.11 11.61
CA ASN A 361 24.23 13.91 10.69
C ASN A 361 23.98 13.68 9.19
N ALA A 362 23.20 12.68 8.81
CA ALA A 362 22.67 12.62 7.44
C ALA A 362 21.44 13.52 7.38
N ALA A 363 21.62 14.78 6.98
CA ALA A 363 20.49 15.58 6.49
C ALA A 363 20.01 14.95 5.18
N GLU A 364 19.23 13.88 5.30
CA GLU A 364 18.65 13.18 4.16
C GLU A 364 17.91 14.20 3.29
N PRO A 365 18.09 14.17 1.96
CA PRO A 365 17.40 15.10 1.09
C PRO A 365 15.90 14.92 1.31
N PRO A 366 15.18 15.97 1.74
CA PRO A 366 13.78 15.78 2.04
C PRO A 366 13.06 15.43 0.73
N ILE A 367 12.22 14.38 0.74
CA ILE A 367 11.46 13.94 -0.44
C ILE A 367 10.54 15.06 -0.97
N LYS A 368 10.06 15.90 -0.07
CA LYS A 368 9.20 17.04 -0.43
C LYS A 368 9.88 17.96 -1.47
N PRO A 369 11.09 18.50 -1.28
CA PRO A 369 11.85 19.21 -2.32
C PRO A 369 11.93 18.49 -3.67
N LEU A 370 12.17 17.17 -3.69
CA LEU A 370 12.26 16.40 -4.93
C LEU A 370 10.93 16.43 -5.69
N VAL A 371 9.85 16.07 -4.99
CA VAL A 371 8.50 16.02 -5.56
C VAL A 371 7.97 17.42 -5.88
N MET A 372 8.46 18.48 -5.22
CA MET A 372 8.11 19.89 -5.48
C MET A 372 8.93 20.55 -6.59
N SER A 373 10.03 19.92 -7.03
CA SER A 373 10.88 20.46 -8.08
C SER A 373 10.12 20.65 -9.39
N PRO A 374 10.25 21.80 -10.09
CA PRO A 374 9.63 21.99 -11.41
C PRO A 374 10.20 21.05 -12.47
N HIS A 375 11.36 20.42 -12.21
CA HIS A 375 12.00 19.47 -13.12
C HIS A 375 11.61 18.02 -12.87
N PHE A 376 10.81 17.75 -11.84
CA PHE A 376 10.34 16.41 -11.54
C PHE A 376 9.24 16.00 -12.52
N GLN A 377 9.42 14.87 -13.21
CA GLN A 377 8.52 14.43 -14.28
C GLN A 377 7.26 13.72 -13.74
N ARG A 378 6.39 14.46 -13.04
CA ARG A 378 5.23 13.94 -12.30
C ARG A 378 4.34 13.04 -13.12
N LEU A 379 3.94 13.47 -14.32
CA LEU A 379 3.04 12.69 -15.16
C LEU A 379 3.62 11.32 -15.53
N ALA A 380 4.90 11.28 -15.88
CA ALA A 380 5.57 10.03 -16.24
C ALA A 380 5.75 9.14 -15.00
N PHE A 381 6.13 9.71 -13.86
CA PHE A 381 6.27 9.00 -12.58
C PHE A 381 4.96 8.38 -12.12
N VAL A 382 3.89 9.20 -12.04
CA VAL A 382 2.53 8.78 -11.69
C VAL A 382 2.11 7.64 -12.62
N ARG A 383 2.31 7.77 -13.93
CA ARG A 383 1.99 6.68 -14.87
C ARG A 383 2.76 5.39 -14.55
N ALA A 384 4.05 5.47 -14.24
CA ALA A 384 4.86 4.31 -13.91
C ALA A 384 4.44 3.66 -12.59
N CYS A 385 4.02 4.44 -11.59
CA CYS A 385 3.44 3.91 -10.36
C CYS A 385 2.16 3.11 -10.61
N TRP A 386 1.30 3.49 -11.55
CA TRP A 386 0.10 2.69 -11.89
C TRP A 386 0.43 1.43 -12.69
N GLN A 387 1.63 1.35 -13.26
CA GLN A 387 2.12 0.20 -14.00
C GLN A 387 2.97 -0.74 -13.14
N SER A 388 3.40 -0.30 -11.96
CA SER A 388 4.19 -1.08 -11.02
C SER A 388 3.28 -1.88 -10.09
N ASP A 389 3.48 -3.19 -10.07
CA ASP A 389 2.73 -4.11 -9.20
C ASP A 389 2.93 -3.79 -7.69
N SER A 390 4.16 -3.43 -7.31
CA SER A 390 4.49 -2.96 -5.95
C SER A 390 3.67 -1.73 -5.55
N MET A 391 3.64 -0.73 -6.43
CA MET A 391 2.92 0.51 -6.17
C MET A 391 1.40 0.28 -6.19
N MET A 392 0.90 -0.69 -6.96
CA MET A 392 -0.50 -1.10 -6.89
C MET A 392 -0.83 -1.76 -5.53
N ASN A 393 0.06 -2.56 -4.95
CA ASN A 393 -0.12 -3.03 -3.57
C ASN A 393 -0.11 -1.89 -2.57
N ARG A 394 0.84 -0.95 -2.71
CA ARG A 394 0.90 0.26 -1.87
C ARG A 394 -0.42 1.04 -1.91
N LYS A 395 -0.99 1.22 -3.10
CA LYS A 395 -2.30 1.86 -3.29
C LYS A 395 -3.43 1.09 -2.59
N ARG A 396 -3.41 -0.24 -2.63
CA ARG A 396 -4.39 -1.08 -1.90
C ARG A 396 -4.29 -0.85 -0.40
N LEU A 397 -3.08 -0.87 0.17
CA LEU A 397 -2.86 -0.60 1.59
C LEU A 397 -3.35 0.80 1.97
N TRP A 398 -3.06 1.81 1.16
CA TRP A 398 -3.59 3.16 1.37
C TRP A 398 -5.12 3.20 1.36
N GLY A 399 -5.77 2.44 0.46
CA GLY A 399 -7.21 2.29 0.44
C GLY A 399 -7.77 1.68 1.74
N GLN A 400 -7.06 0.73 2.35
CA GLN A 400 -7.42 0.18 3.66
C GLN A 400 -7.23 1.23 4.77
N VAL A 401 -6.12 1.98 4.77
CA VAL A 401 -5.88 3.07 5.73
C VAL A 401 -7.00 4.12 5.65
N LYS A 402 -7.45 4.50 4.45
CA LYS A 402 -8.59 5.42 4.29
C LYS A 402 -9.91 4.89 4.83
N GLN A 403 -10.16 3.58 4.72
CA GLN A 403 -11.35 2.97 5.33
C GLN A 403 -11.25 3.02 6.86
N PHE A 404 -10.07 2.72 7.40
CA PHE A 404 -9.79 2.85 8.82
C PHE A 404 -9.96 4.29 9.33
N GLU A 405 -9.40 5.30 8.65
CA GLU A 405 -9.63 6.72 9.00
C GLU A 405 -11.13 7.02 9.19
N GLY A 406 -11.98 6.57 8.26
CA GLY A 406 -13.44 6.72 8.38
C GLY A 406 -14.04 5.99 9.59
N LEU A 407 -13.50 4.82 9.98
CA LEU A 407 -13.91 4.12 11.20
C LEU A 407 -13.52 4.91 12.46
N TRP A 408 -12.34 5.53 12.46
CA TRP A 408 -11.87 6.37 13.56
C TRP A 408 -12.69 7.66 13.71
N GLU A 409 -13.00 8.32 12.58
CA GLU A 409 -13.90 9.47 12.57
C GLU A 409 -15.27 9.11 13.13
N ASP A 410 -15.86 8.00 12.68
CA ASP A 410 -17.14 7.49 13.18
C ASP A 410 -17.09 7.20 14.70
N TYR A 411 -16.02 6.53 15.14
CA TYR A 411 -15.80 6.21 16.55
C TYR A 411 -15.66 7.45 17.43
N ARG A 412 -14.89 8.45 17.00
CA ARG A 412 -14.69 9.68 17.78
C ARG A 412 -15.95 10.53 17.85
N LEU A 413 -16.81 10.46 16.84
CA LEU A 413 -18.07 11.19 16.80
C LEU A 413 -19.18 10.50 17.59
N HIS A 414 -19.25 9.16 17.55
CA HIS A 414 -20.40 8.40 18.04
C HIS A 414 -20.09 7.44 19.20
N GLY A 415 -18.81 7.20 19.49
CA GLY A 415 -18.36 6.21 20.47
C GLY A 415 -18.54 4.77 19.99
N TRP A 416 -18.82 3.86 20.94
CA TRP A 416 -18.99 2.43 20.66
C TRP A 416 -20.30 2.15 19.92
N GLN A 417 -20.22 1.39 18.82
CA GLN A 417 -21.45 0.91 18.17
C GLN A 417 -22.21 -0.11 19.04
N VAL A 418 -21.47 -0.93 19.78
CA VAL A 418 -21.99 -1.87 20.78
C VAL A 418 -21.12 -1.78 22.02
N ASP A 419 -21.73 -1.55 23.18
CA ASP A 419 -21.02 -1.65 24.46
C ASP A 419 -20.71 -3.12 24.76
N ARG A 420 -19.43 -3.47 24.61
CA ARG A 420 -18.88 -4.78 24.99
C ARG A 420 -17.83 -4.66 26.09
N PHE A 421 -17.59 -3.46 26.60
CA PHE A 421 -16.42 -3.21 27.42
C PHE A 421 -16.76 -3.24 28.91
N TYR A 422 -15.74 -3.55 29.71
CA TYR A 422 -15.75 -3.32 31.14
C TYR A 422 -14.55 -2.47 31.53
N ALA A 423 -14.78 -1.60 32.52
CA ALA A 423 -13.74 -0.81 33.18
C ALA A 423 -12.86 -1.68 34.09
#